data_AF-A0AAW1Y9T1-F1
#
_entry.id   AF-A0AAW1Y9T1-F1
#
_cell.length_a   1.000
_cell.length_b   1.000
_cell.length_c   1.000
_cell.angle_alpha   90.00
_cell.angle_beta   90.00
_cell.angle_gamma   90.00
#
_symmetry.space_group_name_H-M   'P 1'
#
loop_
_entity.id
_entity.type
_entity.pdbx_description
1 polymer ?
#
loop_
_entity_poly.entity_id
_entity_poly.type
_entity_poly.pdbx_seq_one_letter_code
_entity_poly.pdbx_strand_id
1 'polypeptide(L)'
;MRIAEISTPEIRQSHNDSQSQSQLHQHLISQIESSIKQTENLSPGKLVPDTISGDIRLTLTQLSKVAPFPNSLKLVIWKLGYRLWNACVDLSNTTSLRSLPSSKAEEHAKLRHVAADLLYIAGDVSGVPSPAIKSASFYHKTGVKWHELRKFDLASSCFEKATDLLSKIDLDLVSDAGEKKLFLDLNIARSKTAWEVSDRNLAVALLNRGQELAIRVAGSLQSPRQSVLNVRKKRSVQ
;
A
#
# COMPACT_ATOMS: atom_id res chain seq x y z
N MET A 1 5.17 30.61 -63.88
CA MET A 1 5.80 29.65 -62.94
C MET A 1 5.16 29.89 -61.57
N ARG A 2 4.35 28.95 -61.08
CA ARG A 2 3.59 29.07 -59.81
C ARG A 2 4.47 28.57 -58.67
N ILE A 3 4.62 29.37 -57.60
CA ILE A 3 5.26 28.95 -56.36
C ILE A 3 4.14 28.49 -55.43
N ALA A 4 4.16 27.22 -55.06
CA ALA A 4 3.19 26.63 -54.15
C ALA A 4 3.59 26.92 -52.69
N GLU A 5 2.62 27.37 -51.91
CA GLU A 5 2.68 27.53 -50.46
C GLU A 5 2.83 26.15 -49.80
N ILE A 6 3.90 25.97 -49.03
CA ILE A 6 4.07 24.80 -48.17
C ILE A 6 3.34 25.13 -46.85
N SER A 7 2.12 24.62 -46.71
CA SER A 7 1.40 24.66 -45.44
C SER A 7 1.95 23.58 -44.51
N THR A 8 2.61 23.98 -43.43
CA THR A 8 3.06 23.11 -42.34
C THR A 8 1.99 23.08 -41.23
N PRO A 9 1.33 21.95 -40.91
CA PRO A 9 0.43 21.87 -39.77
C PRO A 9 0.96 20.85 -38.76
N GLU A 10 1.75 21.28 -37.75
CA GLU A 10 2.25 20.31 -36.75
C GLU A 10 2.45 20.86 -35.34
N ILE A 11 1.78 21.96 -34.95
CA ILE A 11 1.93 22.55 -33.60
C ILE A 11 0.63 22.58 -32.78
N ARG A 12 -0.53 22.22 -33.35
CA ARG A 12 -1.83 22.37 -32.63
C ARG A 12 -2.36 21.13 -31.90
N GLN A 13 -1.83 19.92 -32.12
CA GLN A 13 -2.39 18.70 -31.52
C GLN A 13 -1.95 18.46 -30.06
N SER A 14 -0.69 18.73 -29.71
CA SER A 14 -0.14 18.43 -28.37
C SER A 14 -0.83 19.19 -27.22
N HIS A 15 -1.37 20.38 -27.50
CA HIS A 15 -1.99 21.23 -26.48
C HIS A 15 -3.40 20.77 -26.09
N ASN A 16 -4.17 20.22 -27.05
CA ASN A 16 -5.52 19.70 -26.80
C ASN A 16 -5.49 18.35 -26.07
N ASP A 17 -4.52 17.50 -26.35
CA ASP A 17 -4.38 16.19 -25.70
C ASP A 17 -3.95 16.33 -24.23
N SER A 18 -3.06 17.27 -23.94
CA SER A 18 -2.62 17.57 -22.57
C SER A 18 -3.76 18.13 -21.71
N GLN A 19 -4.62 18.98 -22.30
CA GLN A 19 -5.75 19.58 -21.61
C GLN A 19 -6.88 18.56 -21.34
N SER A 20 -7.18 17.70 -22.32
CA SER A 20 -8.18 16.64 -22.16
C SER A 20 -7.74 15.57 -21.14
N GLN A 21 -6.47 15.19 -21.14
CA GLN A 21 -5.92 14.26 -20.14
C GLN A 21 -5.95 14.86 -18.72
N SER A 22 -5.64 16.15 -18.57
CA SER A 22 -5.76 16.84 -17.28
C SER A 22 -7.20 16.89 -16.77
N GLN A 23 -8.18 17.12 -17.66
CA GLN A 23 -9.61 17.11 -17.30
C GLN A 23 -10.07 15.72 -16.88
N LEU A 24 -9.63 14.67 -17.60
CA LEU A 24 -9.92 13.28 -17.24
C LEU A 24 -9.35 12.95 -15.85
N HIS A 25 -8.09 13.30 -15.58
CA HIS A 25 -7.49 13.10 -14.26
C HIS A 25 -8.29 13.81 -13.15
N GLN A 26 -8.67 15.08 -13.36
CA GLN A 26 -9.47 15.83 -12.39
C GLN A 26 -10.83 15.15 -12.14
N HIS A 27 -11.49 14.68 -13.19
CA HIS A 27 -12.76 13.99 -13.08
C HIS A 27 -12.64 12.69 -12.25
N LEU A 28 -11.70 11.82 -12.60
CA LEU A 28 -11.48 10.55 -11.89
C LEU A 28 -11.08 10.78 -10.42
N ILE A 29 -10.22 11.76 -10.16
CA ILE A 29 -9.84 12.13 -8.79
C ILE A 29 -11.03 12.64 -7.99
N SER A 30 -11.89 13.48 -8.60
CA SER A 30 -13.09 13.99 -7.92
C SER A 30 -14.08 12.89 -7.54
N GLN A 31 -14.20 11.85 -8.39
CA GLN A 31 -15.03 10.68 -8.10
C GLN A 31 -14.46 9.88 -6.92
N ILE A 32 -13.17 9.57 -6.92
CA ILE A 32 -12.49 8.89 -5.81
C ILE A 32 -12.65 9.70 -4.51
N GLU A 33 -12.44 11.01 -4.56
CA GLU A 33 -12.58 11.88 -3.38
C GLU A 33 -14.01 11.89 -2.83
N SER A 34 -15.02 11.92 -3.71
CA SER A 34 -16.43 11.85 -3.31
C SER A 34 -16.75 10.54 -2.59
N SER A 35 -16.32 9.39 -3.14
CA SER A 35 -16.50 8.08 -2.50
C SER A 35 -15.75 7.96 -1.18
N ILE A 36 -14.56 8.55 -1.06
CA ILE A 36 -13.81 8.61 0.22
C ILE A 36 -14.57 9.46 1.24
N LYS A 37 -15.10 10.63 0.85
CA LYS A 37 -15.92 11.46 1.73
C LYS A 37 -17.17 10.72 2.21
N GLN A 38 -17.80 9.92 1.35
CA GLN A 38 -18.91 9.06 1.76
C GLN A 38 -18.47 8.04 2.83
N THR A 39 -17.28 7.45 2.67
CA THR A 39 -16.70 6.50 3.64
C THR A 39 -16.38 7.17 4.98
N GLU A 40 -15.78 8.36 4.95
CA GLU A 40 -15.44 9.16 6.14
C GLU A 40 -16.69 9.53 6.97
N ASN A 41 -17.84 9.68 6.32
CA ASN A 41 -19.11 10.05 6.96
C ASN A 41 -19.93 8.84 7.44
N LEU A 42 -19.42 7.61 7.32
CA LEU A 42 -20.11 6.41 7.81
C LEU A 42 -20.11 6.41 9.35
N SER A 43 -21.31 6.34 9.93
CA SER A 43 -21.51 6.20 11.38
C SER A 43 -21.52 4.70 11.76
N PRO A 44 -21.13 4.32 13.00
CA PRO A 44 -21.05 2.90 13.44
C PRO A 44 -22.37 2.09 13.35
N GLY A 45 -23.50 2.72 13.04
CA GLY A 45 -24.79 2.08 12.79
C GLY A 45 -25.30 2.16 11.36
N LYS A 46 -24.69 2.97 10.48
CA LYS A 46 -25.08 3.09 9.07
C LYS A 46 -24.32 2.04 8.24
N LEU A 47 -25.05 1.32 7.40
CA LEU A 47 -24.49 0.29 6.53
C LEU A 47 -23.42 0.92 5.63
N VAL A 48 -22.22 0.31 5.59
CA VAL A 48 -21.28 0.55 4.48
C VAL A 48 -22.07 0.16 3.23
N PRO A 49 -22.34 1.08 2.29
CA PRO A 49 -22.98 0.70 1.04
C PRO A 49 -22.03 -0.25 0.30
N ASP A 50 -22.53 -1.42 -0.10
CA ASP A 50 -21.78 -2.46 -0.80
C ASP A 50 -21.14 -1.96 -2.12
N THR A 51 -21.56 -0.79 -2.60
CA THR A 51 -21.12 -0.19 -3.86
C THR A 51 -19.84 0.64 -3.74
N ILE A 52 -19.54 1.25 -2.59
CA ILE A 52 -18.42 2.23 -2.48
C ILE A 52 -17.09 1.59 -2.87
N SER A 53 -16.82 0.38 -2.38
CA SER A 53 -15.59 -0.33 -2.66
C SER A 53 -15.46 -0.68 -4.16
N GLY A 54 -16.58 -1.03 -4.81
CA GLY A 54 -16.66 -1.27 -6.25
C GLY A 54 -16.45 -0.01 -7.09
N ASP A 55 -17.11 1.09 -6.74
CA ASP A 55 -17.04 2.36 -7.46
C ASP A 55 -15.61 2.93 -7.47
N ILE A 56 -14.92 2.87 -6.32
CA ILE A 56 -13.52 3.30 -6.25
C ILE A 56 -12.64 2.36 -7.08
N ARG A 57 -12.86 1.04 -7.07
CA ARG A 57 -12.08 0.09 -7.90
C ARG A 57 -12.24 0.36 -9.39
N LEU A 58 -13.47 0.61 -9.84
CA LEU A 58 -13.76 0.93 -11.23
C LEU A 58 -13.03 2.22 -11.65
N THR A 59 -13.16 3.27 -10.84
CA THR A 59 -12.50 4.56 -11.09
C THR A 59 -10.97 4.41 -11.08
N LEU A 60 -10.44 3.60 -10.16
CA LEU A 60 -9.00 3.31 -10.06
C LEU A 60 -8.47 2.52 -11.27
N THR A 61 -9.28 1.60 -11.81
CA THR A 61 -8.95 0.85 -13.03
C THR A 61 -8.92 1.75 -14.26
N GLN A 62 -9.76 2.78 -14.30
CA GLN A 62 -9.70 3.80 -15.35
C GLN A 62 -8.47 4.70 -15.17
N LEU A 63 -8.16 5.07 -13.93
CA LEU A 63 -6.99 5.89 -13.61
C LEU A 63 -5.67 5.17 -13.95
N SER A 64 -5.55 3.87 -13.69
CA SER A 64 -4.33 3.10 -13.99
C SER A 64 -4.01 3.02 -15.48
N LYS A 65 -5.02 3.10 -16.35
CA LYS A 65 -4.85 3.09 -17.82
C LYS A 65 -4.18 4.35 -18.36
N VAL A 66 -4.19 5.44 -17.58
CA VAL A 66 -3.61 6.73 -17.97
C VAL A 66 -2.30 7.04 -17.24
N ALA A 67 -1.69 6.04 -16.59
CA ALA A 67 -0.33 6.11 -16.10
C ALA A 67 0.69 6.18 -17.28
N PRO A 68 1.88 6.78 -17.10
CA PRO A 68 2.47 7.29 -15.86
C PRO A 68 1.94 8.68 -15.44
N PHE A 69 1.93 8.95 -14.13
CA PHE A 69 1.42 10.21 -13.57
C PHE A 69 2.53 11.22 -13.24
N PRO A 70 2.25 12.53 -13.37
CA PRO A 70 3.12 13.55 -12.80
C PRO A 70 3.13 13.45 -11.27
N ASN A 71 4.23 13.89 -10.63
CA ASN A 71 4.41 13.74 -9.18
C ASN A 71 3.31 14.44 -8.36
N SER A 72 2.78 15.57 -8.85
CA SER A 72 1.65 16.26 -8.22
C SER A 72 0.42 15.36 -8.11
N LEU A 73 0.07 14.63 -9.18
CA LEU A 73 -1.05 13.71 -9.20
C LEU A 73 -0.76 12.46 -8.34
N LYS A 74 0.46 11.91 -8.40
CA LYS A 74 0.87 10.82 -7.52
C LYS A 74 0.66 11.17 -6.04
N LEU A 75 1.07 12.38 -5.63
CA LEU A 75 0.90 12.87 -4.27
C LEU A 75 -0.58 13.02 -3.88
N VAL A 76 -1.44 13.44 -4.81
CA VAL A 76 -2.90 13.48 -4.58
C VAL A 76 -3.46 12.08 -4.37
N ILE A 77 -3.15 11.12 -5.26
CA ILE A 77 -3.59 9.73 -5.15
C ILE A 77 -3.10 9.12 -3.83
N TRP A 78 -1.84 9.38 -3.46
CA TRP A 78 -1.23 8.94 -2.20
C TRP A 78 -2.01 9.44 -0.98
N LYS A 79 -2.31 10.75 -0.93
CA LYS A 79 -3.09 11.36 0.16
C LYS A 79 -4.50 10.78 0.24
N LEU A 80 -5.15 10.54 -0.90
CA LEU A 80 -6.48 9.91 -0.94
C LEU A 80 -6.44 8.48 -0.39
N GLY A 81 -5.47 7.65 -0.79
CA GLY A 81 -5.32 6.30 -0.25
C GLY A 81 -5.06 6.29 1.26
N TYR A 82 -4.27 7.23 1.78
CA TYR A 82 -4.08 7.40 3.22
C TYR A 82 -5.35 7.82 3.95
N ARG A 83 -6.13 8.76 3.40
CA ARG A 83 -7.42 9.17 3.96
C ARG A 83 -8.39 8.00 4.03
N LEU A 84 -8.53 7.24 2.94
CA LEU A 84 -9.40 6.06 2.91
C LEU A 84 -8.96 5.01 3.92
N TRP A 85 -7.65 4.77 4.04
CA TRP A 85 -7.11 3.86 5.04
C TRP A 85 -7.45 4.29 6.47
N ASN A 86 -7.25 5.58 6.79
CA ASN A 86 -7.57 6.12 8.10
C ASN A 86 -9.07 6.01 8.41
N ALA A 87 -9.94 6.33 7.44
CA ALA A 87 -11.38 6.13 7.59
C ALA A 87 -11.73 4.66 7.89
N CYS A 88 -11.04 3.70 7.24
CA CYS A 88 -11.20 2.28 7.54
C CYS A 88 -10.72 1.93 8.95
N VAL A 89 -9.64 2.54 9.45
CA VAL A 89 -9.13 2.34 10.81
C VAL A 89 -10.11 2.92 11.83
N ASP A 90 -10.62 4.13 11.61
CA ASP A 90 -11.60 4.78 12.49
C ASP A 90 -12.90 3.97 12.57
N LEU A 91 -13.38 3.46 11.44
CA LEU A 91 -14.53 2.55 11.41
C LEU A 91 -14.26 1.26 12.22
N SER A 92 -13.02 0.75 12.19
CA SER A 92 -12.63 -0.45 12.96
C SER A 92 -12.57 -0.19 14.46
N ASN A 93 -12.18 1.02 14.86
CA ASN A 93 -12.04 1.41 16.26
C ASN A 93 -13.39 1.75 16.90
N THR A 94 -14.31 2.29 16.10
CA THR A 94 -15.66 2.67 16.55
C THR A 94 -16.66 1.52 16.48
N THR A 95 -16.41 0.53 15.63
CA THR A 95 -17.24 -0.67 15.50
C THR A 95 -16.56 -1.83 16.21
N SER A 96 -17.25 -2.50 17.14
CA SER A 96 -16.75 -3.78 17.64
C SER A 96 -16.81 -4.81 16.51
N LEU A 97 -15.76 -4.88 15.68
CA LEU A 97 -15.71 -5.72 14.47
C LEU A 97 -15.94 -7.22 14.77
N ARG A 98 -15.83 -7.63 16.04
CA ARG A 98 -16.08 -9.00 16.49
C ARG A 98 -17.57 -9.39 16.45
N SER A 99 -18.49 -8.43 16.42
CA SER A 99 -19.94 -8.68 16.28
C SER A 99 -20.49 -8.37 14.89
N LEU A 100 -19.62 -8.04 13.93
CA LEU A 100 -20.07 -7.63 12.60
C LEU A 100 -20.43 -8.85 11.74
N PRO A 101 -21.56 -8.82 11.01
CA PRO A 101 -21.85 -9.84 10.02
C PRO A 101 -20.71 -10.00 9.02
N SER A 102 -20.48 -11.24 8.57
CA SER A 102 -19.38 -11.59 7.64
C SER A 102 -19.34 -10.67 6.41
N SER A 103 -20.50 -10.34 5.84
CA SER A 103 -20.60 -9.44 4.67
C SER A 103 -19.99 -8.06 4.92
N LYS A 104 -20.23 -7.47 6.09
CA LYS A 104 -19.68 -6.15 6.44
C LYS A 104 -18.18 -6.20 6.70
N ALA A 105 -17.71 -7.30 7.29
CA ALA A 105 -16.28 -7.50 7.51
C ALA A 105 -15.55 -7.68 6.16
N GLU A 106 -16.17 -8.34 5.19
CA GLU A 106 -15.68 -8.42 3.81
C GLU A 106 -15.65 -7.04 3.12
N GLU A 107 -16.72 -6.24 3.18
CA GLU A 107 -16.71 -4.89 2.59
C GLU A 107 -15.64 -3.99 3.19
N HIS A 108 -15.45 -4.07 4.51
CA HIS A 108 -14.36 -3.37 5.17
C HIS A 108 -12.97 -3.81 4.67
N ALA A 109 -12.77 -5.10 4.47
CA ALA A 109 -11.53 -5.63 3.88
C ALA A 109 -11.36 -5.18 2.41
N LYS A 110 -12.44 -5.09 1.64
CA LYS A 110 -12.40 -4.53 0.27
C LYS A 110 -11.96 -3.08 0.27
N LEU A 111 -12.50 -2.23 1.15
CA LEU A 111 -12.10 -0.82 1.26
C LEU A 111 -10.62 -0.67 1.65
N ARG A 112 -10.13 -1.46 2.62
CA ARG A 112 -8.69 -1.49 2.97
C ARG A 112 -7.81 -1.89 1.80
N HIS A 113 -8.25 -2.88 1.02
CA HIS A 113 -7.54 -3.31 -0.17
C HIS A 113 -7.50 -2.21 -1.24
N VAL A 114 -8.61 -1.51 -1.48
CA VAL A 114 -8.63 -0.35 -2.39
C VAL A 114 -7.68 0.76 -1.93
N ALA A 115 -7.62 1.05 -0.63
CA ALA A 115 -6.68 2.02 -0.10
C ALA A 115 -5.22 1.60 -0.38
N ALA A 116 -4.89 0.31 -0.24
CA ALA A 116 -3.58 -0.22 -0.60
C ALA A 116 -3.31 -0.10 -2.13
N ASP A 117 -4.31 -0.38 -2.98
CA ASP A 117 -4.19 -0.24 -4.43
C ASP A 117 -3.97 1.22 -4.86
N LEU A 118 -4.58 2.20 -4.19
CA LEU A 118 -4.32 3.63 -4.42
C LEU A 118 -2.86 4.00 -4.14
N LEU A 119 -2.30 3.56 -3.01
CA LEU A 119 -0.89 3.78 -2.68
C LEU A 119 0.05 3.12 -3.70
N TYR A 120 -0.27 1.88 -4.10
CA TYR A 120 0.50 1.15 -5.10
C TYR A 120 0.55 1.88 -6.45
N ILE A 121 -0.60 2.38 -6.93
CA ILE A 121 -0.72 3.09 -8.20
C ILE A 121 -0.05 4.46 -8.16
N ALA A 122 -0.08 5.15 -7.00
CA ALA A 122 0.71 6.37 -6.81
C ALA A 122 2.22 6.10 -6.97
N GLY A 123 2.67 4.92 -6.58
CA GLY A 123 4.04 4.44 -6.79
C GLY A 123 5.06 5.24 -5.98
N ASP A 124 6.23 5.48 -6.58
CA ASP A 124 7.24 6.34 -5.96
C ASP A 124 6.85 7.82 -6.06
N VAL A 125 6.65 8.44 -4.89
CA VAL A 125 6.15 9.81 -4.73
C VAL A 125 7.25 10.65 -4.09
N SER A 126 7.72 11.67 -4.79
CA SER A 126 8.78 12.55 -4.29
C SER A 126 8.32 13.28 -3.03
N GLY A 127 9.17 13.27 -2.00
CA GLY A 127 8.90 13.89 -0.70
C GLY A 127 8.17 12.99 0.29
N VAL A 128 7.75 11.79 -0.10
CA VAL A 128 7.24 10.77 0.82
C VAL A 128 8.38 9.85 1.24
N PRO A 129 8.64 9.64 2.54
CA PRO A 129 9.65 8.68 2.99
C PRO A 129 9.14 7.25 2.77
N SER A 130 9.99 6.39 2.20
CA SER A 130 9.75 4.95 2.03
C SER A 130 8.36 4.57 1.45
N PRO A 131 7.93 5.13 0.30
CA PRO A 131 6.58 4.90 -0.23
C PRO A 131 6.32 3.42 -0.56
N ALA A 132 7.33 2.68 -1.04
CA ALA A 132 7.22 1.25 -1.28
C ALA A 132 6.95 0.45 0.01
N ILE A 133 7.68 0.73 1.11
CA ILE A 133 7.51 0.06 2.40
C ILE A 133 6.13 0.38 2.99
N LYS A 134 5.69 1.65 2.91
CA LYS A 134 4.37 2.06 3.36
C LYS A 134 3.25 1.34 2.60
N SER A 135 3.34 1.26 1.27
CA SER A 135 2.41 0.52 0.43
C SER A 135 2.39 -0.98 0.77
N ALA A 136 3.56 -1.59 0.94
CA ALA A 136 3.69 -2.98 1.36
C ALA A 136 3.05 -3.22 2.74
N SER A 137 3.18 -2.26 3.68
CA SER A 137 2.57 -2.36 5.00
C SER A 137 1.05 -2.38 4.94
N PHE A 138 0.45 -1.64 4.00
CA PHE A 138 -1.01 -1.62 3.81
C PHE A 138 -1.49 -2.94 3.22
N TYR A 139 -0.77 -3.48 2.22
CA TYR A 139 -1.06 -4.81 1.69
C TYR A 139 -0.91 -5.90 2.75
N HIS A 140 0.15 -5.88 3.55
CA HIS A 140 0.32 -6.83 4.66
C HIS A 140 -0.86 -6.78 5.64
N LYS A 141 -1.23 -5.59 6.13
CA LYS A 141 -2.35 -5.41 7.06
C LYS A 141 -3.70 -5.80 6.44
N THR A 142 -3.89 -5.56 5.15
CA THR A 142 -5.07 -6.00 4.39
C THR A 142 -5.11 -7.51 4.22
N GLY A 143 -3.97 -8.12 3.89
CA GLY A 143 -3.84 -9.57 3.75
C GLY A 143 -4.15 -10.30 5.06
N VAL A 144 -3.69 -9.76 6.19
CA VAL A 144 -4.07 -10.27 7.53
C VAL A 144 -5.59 -10.23 7.72
N LYS A 145 -6.26 -9.16 7.28
CA LYS A 145 -7.72 -9.07 7.37
C LYS A 145 -8.42 -10.10 6.49
N TRP A 146 -7.95 -10.34 5.28
CA TRP A 146 -8.49 -11.40 4.42
C TRP A 146 -8.25 -12.80 4.98
N HIS A 147 -7.10 -13.02 5.60
CA HIS A 147 -6.77 -14.27 6.29
C HIS A 147 -7.74 -14.54 7.45
N GLU A 148 -8.02 -13.54 8.28
CA GLU A 148 -9.02 -13.64 9.37
C GLU A 148 -10.41 -14.03 8.85
N LEU A 149 -10.76 -13.60 7.64
CA LEU A 149 -12.02 -13.93 6.95
C LEU A 149 -11.98 -15.25 6.18
N ARG A 150 -10.90 -16.04 6.33
CA ARG A 150 -10.67 -17.30 5.61
C ARG A 150 -10.68 -17.14 4.07
N LYS A 151 -10.44 -15.93 3.55
CA LYS A 151 -10.30 -15.66 2.11
C LYS A 151 -8.83 -15.74 1.72
N PHE A 152 -8.28 -16.96 1.72
CA PHE A 152 -6.84 -17.18 1.61
C PHE A 152 -6.25 -16.76 0.26
N ASP A 153 -7.01 -16.83 -0.84
CA ASP A 153 -6.55 -16.37 -2.16
C ASP A 153 -6.30 -14.85 -2.17
N LEU A 154 -7.25 -14.08 -1.61
CA LEU A 154 -7.13 -12.63 -1.49
C LEU A 154 -6.01 -12.23 -0.52
N ALA A 155 -5.84 -12.99 0.57
CA ALA A 155 -4.76 -12.80 1.51
C ALA A 155 -3.39 -13.02 0.83
N SER A 156 -3.23 -14.14 0.13
CA SER A 156 -2.01 -14.49 -0.61
C SER A 156 -1.67 -13.43 -1.65
N SER A 157 -2.64 -12.99 -2.45
CA SER A 157 -2.43 -11.92 -3.44
C SER A 157 -1.95 -10.61 -2.79
N CYS A 158 -2.51 -10.22 -1.64
CA CYS A 158 -2.02 -9.04 -0.91
C CYS A 158 -0.56 -9.24 -0.46
N PHE A 159 -0.22 -10.41 0.10
CA PHE A 159 1.13 -10.66 0.58
C PHE A 159 2.16 -10.79 -0.54
N GLU A 160 1.77 -11.29 -1.71
CA GLU A 160 2.60 -11.33 -2.91
C GLU A 160 2.92 -9.91 -3.37
N LYS A 161 1.91 -9.05 -3.54
CA LYS A 161 2.12 -7.62 -3.88
C LYS A 161 3.03 -6.92 -2.86
N ALA A 162 2.85 -7.19 -1.56
CA ALA A 162 3.74 -6.67 -0.52
C ALA A 162 5.18 -7.19 -0.67
N THR A 163 5.35 -8.47 -1.02
CA THR A 163 6.67 -9.08 -1.24
C THR A 163 7.36 -8.44 -2.44
N ASP A 164 6.63 -8.25 -3.54
CA ASP A 164 7.17 -7.67 -4.77
C ASP A 164 7.68 -6.24 -4.54
N LEU A 165 6.94 -5.45 -3.74
CA LEU A 165 7.37 -4.11 -3.31
C LEU A 165 8.64 -4.14 -2.46
N LEU A 166 8.71 -5.05 -1.48
CA LEU A 166 9.85 -5.15 -0.57
C LEU A 166 11.08 -5.81 -1.23
N SER A 167 10.90 -6.63 -2.26
CA SER A 167 11.99 -7.33 -2.97
C SER A 167 13.00 -6.37 -3.62
N LYS A 168 12.57 -5.12 -3.88
CA LYS A 168 13.37 -4.07 -4.50
C LYS A 168 14.17 -3.24 -3.48
N ILE A 169 14.05 -3.54 -2.20
CA ILE A 169 14.60 -2.74 -1.11
C ILE A 169 15.70 -3.53 -0.43
N ASP A 170 16.87 -2.90 -0.31
CA ASP A 170 17.94 -3.43 0.52
C ASP A 170 17.60 -3.22 2.00
N LEU A 171 17.43 -4.34 2.71
CA LEU A 171 17.09 -4.35 4.13
C LEU A 171 18.15 -3.68 5.00
N ASP A 172 19.42 -3.71 4.59
CA ASP A 172 20.52 -3.16 5.38
C ASP A 172 20.55 -1.62 5.35
N LEU A 173 19.91 -1.01 4.34
CA LEU A 173 19.73 0.43 4.21
C LEU A 173 18.50 0.97 4.98
N VAL A 174 17.59 0.08 5.40
CA VAL A 174 16.46 0.47 6.22
C VAL A 174 16.99 0.82 7.62
N SER A 175 16.67 1.99 8.14
CA SER A 175 17.08 2.41 9.49
C SER A 175 15.98 2.18 10.52
N ASP A 176 14.72 2.32 10.13
CA ASP A 176 13.58 2.16 11.02
C ASP A 176 13.33 0.69 11.39
N ALA A 177 13.24 0.42 12.70
CA ALA A 177 13.05 -0.93 13.21
C ALA A 177 11.65 -1.49 12.90
N GLY A 178 10.63 -0.62 12.80
CA GLY A 178 9.26 -1.01 12.41
C GLY A 178 9.19 -1.42 10.94
N GLU A 179 9.87 -0.68 10.06
CA GLU A 179 10.03 -1.02 8.65
C GLU A 179 10.78 -2.34 8.46
N LYS A 180 11.86 -2.59 9.22
CA LYS A 180 12.53 -3.90 9.22
C LYS A 180 11.62 -5.03 9.70
N LYS A 181 10.84 -4.78 10.75
CA LYS A 181 9.91 -5.77 11.30
C LYS A 181 8.88 -6.20 10.25
N LEU A 182 8.46 -5.32 9.35
CA LEU A 182 7.51 -5.66 8.28
C LEU A 182 7.99 -6.83 7.40
N PHE A 183 9.29 -6.92 7.10
CA PHE A 183 9.84 -8.03 6.31
C PHE A 183 9.64 -9.38 7.02
N LEU A 184 9.85 -9.40 8.34
CA LEU A 184 9.62 -10.58 9.17
C LEU A 184 8.12 -10.91 9.25
N ASP A 185 7.30 -9.92 9.62
CA ASP A 185 5.85 -10.08 9.79
C ASP A 185 5.21 -10.61 8.50
N LEU A 186 5.66 -10.13 7.33
CA LEU A 186 5.18 -10.59 6.04
C LEU A 186 5.51 -12.07 5.77
N ASN A 187 6.73 -12.52 6.06
CA ASN A 187 7.10 -13.94 5.89
C ASN A 187 6.26 -14.84 6.79
N ILE A 188 6.03 -14.42 8.04
CA ILE A 188 5.18 -15.16 8.99
C ILE A 188 3.74 -15.22 8.49
N ALA A 189 3.16 -14.10 8.04
CA ALA A 189 1.78 -14.04 7.55
C ALA A 189 1.58 -14.90 6.29
N ARG A 190 2.54 -14.88 5.36
CA ARG A 190 2.54 -15.75 4.17
C ARG A 190 2.65 -17.21 4.55
N SER A 191 3.56 -17.56 5.46
CA SER A 191 3.71 -18.94 5.90
C SER A 191 2.42 -19.49 6.52
N LYS A 192 1.78 -18.71 7.41
CA LYS A 192 0.49 -19.08 8.01
C LYS A 192 -0.57 -19.31 6.95
N THR A 193 -0.63 -18.46 5.93
CA THR A 193 -1.63 -18.60 4.85
C THR A 193 -1.33 -19.82 3.97
N ALA A 194 -0.06 -20.05 3.62
CA ALA A 194 0.37 -21.24 2.88
C ALA A 194 0.04 -22.53 3.65
N TRP A 195 0.22 -22.53 4.97
CA TRP A 195 -0.15 -23.65 5.84
C TRP A 195 -1.65 -23.95 5.80
N GLU A 196 -2.49 -22.92 5.88
CA GLU A 196 -3.95 -23.06 5.82
C GLU A 196 -4.44 -23.63 4.49
N VAL A 197 -3.76 -23.33 3.37
CA VAL A 197 -4.07 -23.91 2.05
C VAL A 197 -3.30 -25.20 1.74
N SER A 198 -2.67 -25.80 2.76
CA SER A 198 -1.90 -27.05 2.66
C SER A 198 -0.65 -27.01 1.77
N ASP A 199 -0.15 -25.83 1.40
CA ASP A 199 1.17 -25.68 0.77
C ASP A 199 2.27 -25.67 1.84
N ARG A 200 2.57 -26.88 2.35
CA ARG A 200 3.54 -27.08 3.43
C ARG A 200 4.97 -26.69 3.03
N ASN A 201 5.32 -26.90 1.77
CA ASN A 201 6.67 -26.59 1.28
C ASN A 201 6.92 -25.08 1.31
N LEU A 202 5.98 -24.29 0.78
CA LEU A 202 6.04 -22.84 0.83
C LEU A 202 6.00 -22.35 2.29
N ALA A 203 5.14 -22.92 3.12
CA ALA A 203 5.02 -22.54 4.53
C ALA A 203 6.35 -22.70 5.28
N VAL A 204 7.04 -23.83 5.13
CA VAL A 204 8.35 -24.10 5.77
C VAL A 204 9.43 -23.19 5.20
N ALA A 205 9.51 -23.02 3.88
CA ALA A 205 10.50 -22.15 3.25
C ALA A 205 10.41 -20.70 3.76
N LEU A 206 9.18 -20.18 3.90
CA LEU A 206 8.92 -18.84 4.42
C LEU A 206 9.25 -18.71 5.92
N LEU A 207 9.06 -19.76 6.72
CA LEU A 207 9.46 -19.74 8.14
C LEU A 207 10.98 -19.69 8.28
N ASN A 208 11.71 -20.49 7.49
CA ASN A 208 13.17 -20.49 7.52
C ASN A 208 13.71 -19.09 7.15
N ARG A 209 13.16 -18.47 6.10
CA ARG A 209 13.49 -17.09 5.72
C ARG A 209 13.13 -16.08 6.82
N GLY A 210 11.98 -16.25 7.47
CA GLY A 210 11.58 -15.45 8.62
C GLY A 210 12.55 -15.58 9.79
N GLN A 211 13.03 -16.78 10.09
CA GLN A 211 14.01 -17.03 11.15
C GLN A 211 15.33 -16.31 10.88
N GLU A 212 15.85 -16.40 9.65
CA GLU A 212 17.06 -15.67 9.24
C GLU A 212 16.91 -14.15 9.43
N LEU A 213 15.75 -13.61 9.01
CA LEU A 213 15.44 -12.19 9.18
C LEU A 213 15.34 -11.80 10.66
N ALA A 214 14.70 -12.61 11.50
CA ALA A 214 14.59 -12.35 12.93
C ALA A 214 15.97 -12.27 13.60
N ILE A 215 16.89 -13.17 13.24
CA ILE A 215 18.27 -13.15 13.73
C ILE A 215 18.99 -11.87 13.27
N ARG A 216 18.87 -11.49 11.99
CA ARG A 216 19.47 -10.26 11.45
C ARG A 216 18.94 -9.00 12.14
N VAL A 217 17.62 -8.90 12.31
CA VAL A 217 16.99 -7.77 13.00
C VAL A 217 17.44 -7.71 14.46
N ALA A 218 17.48 -8.84 15.17
CA ALA A 218 17.99 -8.90 16.55
C ALA A 218 19.47 -8.51 16.66
N GLY A 219 20.32 -8.96 15.74
CA GLY A 219 21.74 -8.60 15.69
C GLY A 219 21.94 -7.09 15.46
N SER A 220 21.14 -6.46 14.61
CA SER A 220 21.19 -5.01 14.38
C SER A 220 20.83 -4.18 15.62
N LEU A 221 19.98 -4.71 16.52
CA LEU A 221 19.61 -4.08 17.79
C LEU A 221 20.65 -4.27 18.90
N GLN A 222 21.58 -5.22 18.76
CA GLN A 222 22.65 -5.46 19.74
C GLN A 222 23.92 -4.64 19.47
N SER A 223 24.15 -4.20 18.23
CA SER A 223 25.31 -3.38 17.83
C SER A 223 25.47 -2.04 18.60
N PRO A 224 24.39 -1.29 18.96
CA PRO A 224 24.55 -0.03 19.71
C PRO A 224 24.93 -0.23 21.18
N ARG A 225 24.76 -1.44 21.75
CA ARG A 225 25.10 -1.69 23.16
C ARG A 225 26.59 -1.92 23.40
N GLN A 226 27.35 -2.35 22.39
CA GLN A 226 28.80 -2.55 22.53
C GLN A 226 29.61 -1.24 22.40
N SER A 227 29.11 -0.24 21.68
CA SER A 227 29.77 1.06 21.57
C SER A 227 29.70 1.87 22.87
N VAL A 228 28.61 1.77 23.65
CA VAL A 228 28.48 2.45 24.95
C VAL A 228 29.35 1.81 26.04
N LEU A 229 29.58 0.49 25.97
CA LEU A 229 30.49 -0.22 26.88
C LEU A 229 31.96 0.08 26.60
N ASN A 230 32.34 0.33 25.34
CA ASN A 230 33.71 0.71 24.97
C ASN A 230 34.06 2.18 25.29
N VAL A 231 33.08 3.09 25.36
CA VAL A 231 33.32 4.47 25.82
C VAL A 231 33.49 4.53 27.34
N ARG A 232 32.81 3.67 28.11
CA ARG A 232 33.00 3.60 29.58
C ARG A 232 34.33 2.98 29.99
N LYS A 233 34.90 2.04 29.22
CA LYS A 233 36.25 1.50 29.49
C LYS A 233 37.40 2.47 29.17
N LYS A 234 37.19 3.46 28.29
CA LYS A 234 38.21 4.50 28.01
C LYS A 234 38.21 5.67 28.99
N ARG A 235 37.17 5.83 29.83
CA ARG A 235 37.11 6.89 30.86
C ARG A 235 37.56 6.44 32.25
N SER A 236 37.92 5.17 32.43
CA SER A 236 38.47 4.63 33.69
C SER A 236 40.00 4.50 33.68
N VAL A 237 40.65 5.04 32.65
CA VAL A 237 42.12 5.11 32.51
C VAL A 237 42.48 6.54 32.10
N GLN A 238 42.18 7.49 32.98
CA GLN A 238 42.73 8.84 33.01
C GLN A 238 42.60 9.37 34.43
#